data_AF-A0A2X2BHX7-F1
#
_entry.id   AF-A0A2X2BHX7-F1
#
_cell.length_a   1.000
_cell.length_b   1.000
_cell.length_c   1.000
_cell.angle_alpha   90.00
_cell.angle_beta   90.00
_cell.angle_gamma   90.00
#
_symmetry.space_group_name_H-M   'P 1'
#
loop_
_entity.id
_entity.type
_entity.pdbx_description
1 polymer ?
#
loop_
_entity_poly.entity_id
_entity_poly.type
_entity_poly.pdbx_seq_one_letter_code
_entity_poly.pdbx_strand_id
1 'polypeptide(L)' 'MFVSPEARGCHVGKKLIDFVNQQAKQRNCARLYWHTQETNLRGQRLYDWVAEKPGVIEYRMAL' A
#
# COMPACT_ATOMS: atom_id res chain seq x y z
N MET A 1 6.86 1.26 1.10
CA MET A 1 6.79 0.97 2.54
C MET A 1 7.81 -0.11 2.88
N PHE A 2 8.44 -0.04 4.05
CA PHE A 2 9.42 -1.02 4.53
C PHE A 2 9.05 -1.50 5.93
N VAL A 3 9.26 -2.79 6.21
CA VAL A 3 9.15 -3.41 7.52
C VAL A 3 10.40 -4.28 7.70
N SER A 4 11.10 -4.12 8.82
CA SER A 4 12.31 -4.89 9.12
C SER A 4 12.01 -6.39 9.10
N PRO A 5 12.95 -7.24 8.64
CA PRO A 5 12.72 -8.69 8.54
C PRO A 5 12.17 -9.33 9.80
N GLU A 6 12.64 -8.89 10.97
CA GLU A 6 12.32 -9.42 12.30
C GLU A 6 10.87 -9.12 12.70
N ALA A 7 10.31 -8.02 12.18
CA ALA A 7 8.95 -7.58 12.48
C ALA A 7 7.91 -8.05 11.43
N ARG A 8 8.33 -8.83 10.43
CA ARG A 8 7.45 -9.34 9.37
C ARG A 8 6.54 -10.46 9.92
N GLY A 9 5.30 -10.50 9.44
CA GLY A 9 4.30 -11.46 9.92
C GLY A 9 3.50 -10.98 11.13
N CYS A 10 3.94 -9.93 11.81
CA CYS A 10 3.25 -9.36 12.98
C CYS A 10 2.23 -8.26 12.61
N HIS A 11 1.69 -8.28 11.39
CA HIS A 11 0.74 -7.29 10.85
C HIS A 11 1.19 -5.81 10.93
N VAL A 12 2.49 -5.55 11.05
CA VAL A 12 3.04 -4.18 11.17
C VAL A 12 2.68 -3.32 9.95
N GLY A 13 2.72 -3.89 8.74
CA GLY A 13 2.35 -3.18 7.52
C GLY A 13 0.92 -2.62 7.56
N LYS A 14 -0.05 -3.38 8.13
CA LYS A 14 -1.42 -2.89 8.29
C LYS A 14 -1.47 -1.72 9.28
N LYS A 15 -0.79 -1.83 10.43
CA LYS A 15 -0.76 -0.76 11.44
C LYS A 15 -0.19 0.54 10.87
N LEU A 16 0.85 0.45 10.03
CA LEU A 16 1.41 1.61 9.35
C LEU A 16 0.42 2.25 8.37
N ILE A 17 -0.29 1.44 7.57
CA ILE A 17 -1.30 1.94 6.64
C ILE A 17 -2.49 2.57 7.39
N ASP A 18 -2.97 1.94 8.47
CA ASP A 18 -4.04 2.46 9.31
C ASP A 18 -3.67 3.83 9.91
N PHE A 19 -2.43 3.97 10.40
CA PHE A 19 -1.91 5.26 10.88
C PHE A 19 -1.90 6.32 9.78
N VAL A 20 -1.36 6.01 8.59
CA VAL A 20 -1.34 6.94 7.45
C VAL A 20 -2.76 7.34 7.03
N ASN A 21 -3.72 6.41 7.05
CA ASN A 21 -5.13 6.69 6.78
C ASN A 21 -5.73 7.67 7.78
N GLN A 22 -5.47 7.49 9.08
CA GLN A 22 -5.91 8.44 10.11
C GLN A 22 -5.33 9.85 9.87
N GLN A 23 -4.03 9.93 9.59
CA GLN A 23 -3.38 11.21 9.30
C GLN A 23 -3.91 11.88 8.02
N ALA A 24 -4.19 11.09 6.98
CA ALA A 24 -4.75 11.58 5.73
C ALA A 24 -6.16 12.16 5.91
N LYS A 25 -7.01 11.49 6.72
CA LYS A 25 -8.34 11.98 7.09
C LYS A 25 -8.27 13.31 7.84
N GLN A 26 -7.38 13.42 8.83
CA GLN A 26 -7.19 14.67 9.59
C GLN A 26 -6.76 15.85 8.70
N ARG A 27 -6.10 15.57 7.58
CA ARG A 27 -5.60 16.57 6.63
C ARG A 27 -6.54 16.80 5.43
N ASN A 28 -7.74 16.21 5.45
CA ASN A 28 -8.71 16.28 4.35
C ASN A 28 -8.12 15.84 3.00
N CYS A 29 -7.24 14.84 3.01
CA CYS A 29 -6.71 14.26 1.78
C CYS A 29 -7.81 13.47 1.06
N ALA A 30 -7.90 13.62 -0.27
CA ALA A 30 -8.94 12.96 -1.06
C ALA A 30 -8.79 11.44 -1.14
N ARG A 31 -7.55 10.92 -1.20
CA ARG A 31 -7.29 9.47 -1.30
C ARG A 31 -5.87 9.08 -0.89
N LEU A 32 -5.71 7.81 -0.54
CA LEU A 32 -4.43 7.11 -0.49
C LEU A 32 -4.33 6.13 -1.66
N TYR A 33 -3.14 5.99 -2.23
CA TYR A 33 -2.88 5.05 -3.33
C TYR A 33 -1.47 4.45 -3.21
N TRP A 34 -1.31 3.25 -3.78
CA TRP A 34 -0.03 2.55 -3.84
C TRP A 34 0.15 1.95 -5.23
N HIS A 35 1.36 2.10 -5.78
CA HIS A 35 1.81 1.30 -6.91
C HIS A 35 2.66 0.15 -6.38
N THR A 36 2.45 -1.04 -6.96
CA THR A 36 3.26 -2.21 -6.67
C THR A 36 3.50 -2.97 -7.95
N GLN A 37 4.68 -3.56 -8.07
CA GLN A 37 4.99 -4.50 -9.15
C GLN A 37 4.04 -5.71 -9.07
N GLU A 38 3.66 -6.24 -10.22
CA GLU A 38 2.82 -7.44 -10.34
C GLU A 38 3.46 -8.66 -9.65
N THR A 39 4.79 -8.71 -9.61
CA THR A 39 5.54 -9.80 -8.96
C THR A 39 5.64 -9.64 -7.44
N ASN A 40 5.28 -8.49 -6.86
CA ASN A 40 5.32 -8.28 -5.42
C ASN A 40 4.07 -8.85 -4.72
N LEU A 41 3.91 -10.16 -4.78
CA LEU A 41 2.76 -10.88 -4.21
C LEU A 41 2.65 -10.70 -2.70
N ARG A 42 3.78 -10.51 -2.00
CA ARG A 42 3.77 -10.25 -0.56
C ARG A 42 3.15 -8.89 -0.23
N GLY A 43 3.49 -7.86 -0.99
CA GLY A 43 2.88 -6.54 -0.85
C GLY A 43 1.41 -6.55 -1.26
N GLN A 44 1.09 -7.19 -2.39
CA GLN A 44 -0.29 -7.30 -2.89
C GLN A 44 -1.22 -7.94 -1.86
N ARG A 45 -0.82 -9.05 -1.21
CA ARG A 45 -1.63 -9.66 -0.14
C ARG A 45 -1.99 -8.70 1.00
N LEU A 46 -1.11 -7.76 1.34
CA LEU A 46 -1.43 -6.73 2.32
C LEU A 46 -2.41 -5.71 1.75
N TYR A 47 -2.20 -5.24 0.51
CA TYR A 47 -3.05 -4.25 -0.12
C TYR A 47 -4.46 -4.79 -0.40
N ASP A 48 -4.58 -6.03 -0.86
CA ASP A 48 -5.87 -6.71 -1.06
C ASP A 48 -6.68 -6.82 0.24
N TRP A 49 -6.01 -6.81 1.40
CA TRP A 49 -6.66 -6.84 2.71
C TRP A 49 -7.15 -5.45 3.18
N VAL A 50 -6.47 -4.37 2.80
CA VAL A 50 -6.67 -3.04 3.41
C VAL A 50 -7.16 -1.97 2.42
N ALA A 51 -7.20 -2.29 1.13
CA ALA A 51 -7.55 -1.38 0.06
C ALA A 51 -8.29 -2.11 -1.07
N GLU A 52 -8.95 -1.33 -1.92
CA GLU A 52 -9.58 -1.86 -3.13
C GLU A 52 -8.56 -1.93 -4.28
N LYS A 53 -8.67 -2.96 -5.13
CA LYS A 53 -7.86 -3.13 -6.34
C LYS A 53 -8.67 -2.63 -7.56
N PRO A 54 -8.46 -1.39 -8.03
CA PRO A 54 -9.31 -0.79 -9.07
C PRO A 54 -9.03 -1.30 -10.50
N GLY A 55 -8.13 -2.26 -10.70
CA GLY A 55 -7.82 -2.81 -12.04
C GLY A 55 -7.05 -1.86 -12.98
N VAL A 56 -6.18 -1.01 -12.44
CA VAL A 56 -5.39 -0.05 -13.24
C VAL A 56 -4.19 -0.70 -13.94
N ILE A 57 -3.90 -0.24 -15.17
CA ILE A 57 -2.70 -0.61 -15.96
C ILE A 57 -1.85 0.65 -16.19
N GLU A 58 -0.54 0.56 -16.02
CA GLU A 58 0.41 1.65 -16.26
C GLU A 58 1.07 1.51 -17.64
N TYR A 59 1.01 2.57 -18.47
CA TYR A 59 1.75 2.68 -19.71
C TYR A 59 2.95 3.62 -19.51
N ARG A 60 4.11 3.28 -20.08
CA ARG A 60 5.32 4.10 -20.02
C ARG A 60 5.96 4.20 -21.39
N MET A 61 6.54 5.37 -21.68
CA MET A 61 7.38 5.61 -22.86
C MET A 61 8.73 6.09 -22.35
N ALA A 62 9.81 5.40 -22.75
CA ALA A 62 11.16 5.89 -22.49
C ALA A 62 11.43 7.07 -23.43
N LEU A 63 12.01 8.15 -22.90
CA LEU A 63 12.53 9.28 -23.67
C LEU A 63 14.04 9.13 -23.84
#